data_AF-A0A329Z986-F1
#
_entry.id   AF-A0A329Z986-F1
#
_cell.length_a   1.000
_cell.length_b   1.000
_cell.length_c   1.000
_cell.angle_alpha   90.00
_cell.angle_beta   90.00
_cell.angle_gamma   90.00
#
_symmetry.space_group_name_H-M   'P 1'
#
loop_
_entity.id
_entity.type
_entity.pdbx_description
1 polymer ?
#
loop_
_entity_poly.entity_id
_entity_poly.type
_entity_poly.pdbx_seq_one_letter_code
_entity_poly.pdbx_strand_id
1 'polypeptide(L)'
;MKAMFQMARLFDQPLDKWDTSSVKDMSHMFEWAKSFNQPLNMWNTWNVESMEAMFFGAESFNRSLNAYANEWNTSKVKDMSYMFCEAISFDQPLVKWDISKVENISHMFDSATSFNQPLVNWDTSNIKEMRAMFHDAYEFSFKELLEDSWDISSVSDINSINDIFK
;
A
#
# COMPACT_ATOMS: atom_id res chain seq x y z
N MET A 1 -14.19 -2.46 -8.06
CA MET A 1 -14.79 -1.58 -7.03
C MET A 1 -13.85 -0.39 -6.89
N LYS A 2 -13.95 0.58 -7.81
CA LYS A 2 -13.07 1.75 -7.88
C LYS A 2 -13.76 2.95 -7.21
N ALA A 3 -13.03 3.72 -6.41
CA ALA A 3 -13.45 5.01 -5.85
C ALA A 3 -14.78 5.05 -5.07
N MET A 4 -15.26 3.92 -4.53
CA MET A 4 -16.63 3.84 -4.00
C MET A 4 -16.85 4.68 -2.73
N PHE A 5 -15.85 4.77 -1.86
CA PHE A 5 -15.87 5.59 -0.65
C PHE A 5 -14.86 6.75 -0.74
N GLN A 6 -14.48 7.12 -1.97
CA GLN A 6 -13.63 8.28 -2.19
C GLN A 6 -14.29 9.53 -1.59
N MET A 7 -13.53 10.33 -0.85
CA MET A 7 -14.00 11.53 -0.14
C MET A 7 -15.09 11.28 0.91
N ALA A 8 -15.42 10.03 1.25
CA ALA A 8 -16.37 9.70 2.31
C ALA A 8 -15.71 9.88 3.69
N ARG A 9 -15.37 11.13 4.03
CA ARG A 9 -14.47 11.49 5.15
C ARG A 9 -14.90 10.91 6.50
N LEU A 10 -16.21 10.71 6.72
CA LEU A 10 -16.78 10.19 7.96
C LEU A 10 -17.21 8.70 7.87
N PHE A 11 -16.93 8.03 6.75
CA PHE A 11 -17.35 6.65 6.55
C PHE A 11 -16.50 5.70 7.40
N ASP A 12 -17.16 4.94 8.27
CA ASP A 12 -16.55 3.91 9.13
C ASP A 12 -17.56 2.79 9.44
N GLN A 13 -18.29 2.34 8.42
CA GLN A 13 -19.33 1.32 8.58
C GLN A 13 -18.82 -0.07 8.20
N PRO A 14 -19.28 -1.15 8.86
CA PRO A 14 -18.81 -2.51 8.58
C PRO A 14 -18.99 -2.93 7.11
N LEU A 15 -18.00 -3.63 6.56
CA LEU A 15 -17.96 -4.14 5.18
C LEU A 15 -17.74 -5.66 5.11
N ASP A 16 -17.92 -6.37 6.22
CA ASP A 16 -17.66 -7.80 6.38
C ASP A 16 -18.52 -8.71 5.49
N LYS A 17 -19.64 -8.20 4.98
CA LYS A 17 -20.59 -8.95 4.13
C LYS A 17 -20.36 -8.80 2.63
N TRP A 18 -19.33 -8.06 2.22
CA TRP A 18 -19.09 -7.76 0.82
C TRP A 18 -18.35 -8.90 0.13
N ASP A 19 -18.91 -9.43 -0.95
CA ASP A 19 -18.20 -10.34 -1.84
C ASP A 19 -17.30 -9.54 -2.79
N THR A 20 -15.99 -9.67 -2.59
CA THR A 20 -14.95 -9.00 -3.39
C THR A 20 -14.21 -9.96 -4.33
N SER A 21 -14.62 -11.23 -4.39
CA SER A 21 -13.90 -12.30 -5.12
C SER A 21 -13.72 -12.04 -6.61
N SER A 22 -14.61 -11.26 -7.23
CA SER A 22 -14.57 -10.92 -8.65
C SER A 22 -13.93 -9.56 -8.95
N VAL A 23 -13.47 -8.84 -7.93
CA VAL A 23 -12.93 -7.49 -8.09
C VAL A 23 -11.52 -7.54 -8.67
N LYS A 24 -11.30 -6.77 -9.74
CA LYS A 24 -9.98 -6.58 -10.36
C LYS A 24 -9.32 -5.24 -10.06
N ASP A 25 -10.12 -4.24 -9.74
CA ASP A 25 -9.66 -2.86 -9.53
C ASP A 25 -10.26 -2.38 -8.20
N MET A 26 -9.38 -2.07 -7.24
CA MET A 26 -9.72 -1.49 -5.94
C MET A 26 -9.14 -0.07 -5.79
N SER A 27 -8.72 0.56 -6.89
CA SER A 27 -8.08 1.87 -6.85
C SER A 27 -9.00 2.92 -6.22
N HIS A 28 -8.43 3.81 -5.42
CA HIS A 28 -9.10 4.92 -4.75
C HIS A 28 -10.27 4.51 -3.83
N MET A 29 -10.44 3.23 -3.49
CA MET A 29 -11.65 2.73 -2.81
C MET A 29 -11.99 3.51 -1.53
N PHE A 30 -10.98 3.87 -0.74
CA PHE A 30 -11.09 4.63 0.51
C PHE A 30 -10.27 5.92 0.48
N GLU A 31 -9.96 6.43 -0.70
CA GLU A 31 -9.18 7.66 -0.82
C GLU A 31 -9.90 8.82 -0.10
N TRP A 32 -9.20 9.50 0.79
CA TRP A 32 -9.69 10.57 1.67
C TRP A 32 -10.86 10.18 2.59
N ALA A 33 -11.10 8.88 2.80
CA ALA A 33 -12.02 8.37 3.82
C ALA A 33 -11.36 8.44 5.21
N LYS A 34 -11.12 9.66 5.69
CA LYS A 34 -10.27 9.95 6.88
C LYS A 34 -10.61 9.14 8.14
N SER A 35 -11.90 8.89 8.40
CA SER A 35 -12.36 8.13 9.57
C SER A 35 -12.39 6.61 9.40
N PHE A 36 -12.16 6.09 8.19
CA PHE A 36 -12.31 4.66 7.92
C PHE A 36 -11.27 3.83 8.67
N ASN A 37 -11.72 2.92 9.52
CA ASN A 37 -10.86 2.00 10.27
C ASN A 37 -11.54 0.66 10.55
N GLN A 38 -12.37 0.19 9.62
CA GLN A 38 -13.04 -1.10 9.74
C GLN A 38 -12.15 -2.25 9.27
N PRO A 39 -12.29 -3.46 9.86
CA PRO A 39 -11.57 -4.64 9.40
C PRO A 39 -11.98 -5.03 7.97
N LEU A 40 -10.99 -5.36 7.15
CA LEU A 40 -11.18 -5.86 5.76
C LEU A 40 -10.81 -7.34 5.61
N ASN A 41 -10.78 -8.06 6.73
CA ASN A 41 -10.30 -9.45 6.82
C ASN A 41 -11.14 -10.44 6.00
N MET A 42 -12.37 -10.09 5.59
CA MET A 42 -13.22 -10.96 4.78
C MET A 42 -13.08 -10.71 3.28
N TRP A 43 -12.30 -9.71 2.87
CA TRP A 43 -12.14 -9.38 1.47
C TRP A 43 -11.19 -10.36 0.78
N ASN A 44 -11.54 -10.72 -0.44
CA ASN A 44 -10.74 -11.56 -1.32
C ASN A 44 -10.09 -10.68 -2.39
N THR A 45 -8.76 -10.61 -2.38
CA THR A 45 -7.98 -9.81 -3.33
C THR A 45 -7.27 -10.63 -4.42
N TRP A 46 -7.56 -11.94 -4.54
CA TRP A 46 -6.86 -12.84 -5.46
C TRP A 46 -6.95 -12.48 -6.95
N ASN A 47 -7.93 -11.65 -7.31
CA ASN A 47 -8.14 -11.19 -8.68
C ASN A 47 -7.80 -9.72 -8.88
N VAL A 48 -7.34 -9.03 -7.84
CA VAL A 48 -7.03 -7.60 -7.90
C VAL A 48 -5.73 -7.38 -8.67
N GLU A 49 -5.80 -6.49 -9.65
CA GLU A 49 -4.72 -6.10 -10.55
C GLU A 49 -4.25 -4.66 -10.25
N SER A 50 -5.06 -3.82 -9.58
CA SER A 50 -4.68 -2.46 -9.15
C SER A 50 -5.21 -2.11 -7.76
N MET A 51 -4.33 -1.49 -6.95
CA MET A 51 -4.61 -0.95 -5.62
C MET A 51 -4.14 0.52 -5.49
N GLU A 52 -3.94 1.20 -6.63
CA GLU A 52 -3.56 2.62 -6.72
C GLU A 52 -4.40 3.48 -5.77
N ALA A 53 -3.74 4.26 -4.91
CA ALA A 53 -4.35 5.21 -3.98
C ALA A 53 -5.48 4.64 -3.10
N MET A 54 -5.53 3.32 -2.87
CA MET A 54 -6.67 2.69 -2.20
C MET A 54 -6.97 3.27 -0.81
N PHE A 55 -5.94 3.62 -0.04
CA PHE A 55 -6.03 4.22 1.29
C PHE A 55 -5.36 5.61 1.36
N PHE A 56 -5.16 6.28 0.22
CA PHE A 56 -4.58 7.63 0.21
C PHE A 56 -5.41 8.56 1.10
N GLY A 57 -4.82 9.11 2.16
CA GLY A 57 -5.48 10.07 3.06
C GLY A 57 -6.53 9.42 3.97
N ALA A 58 -6.52 8.09 4.09
CA ALA A 58 -7.30 7.36 5.09
C ALA A 58 -6.61 7.44 6.46
N GLU A 59 -6.54 8.66 7.02
CA GLU A 59 -5.71 9.01 8.18
C GLU A 59 -5.87 8.09 9.40
N SER A 60 -7.07 7.56 9.65
CA SER A 60 -7.37 6.68 10.80
C SER A 60 -7.13 5.20 10.55
N PHE A 61 -6.85 4.80 9.31
CA PHE A 61 -6.77 3.38 8.94
C PHE A 61 -5.52 2.73 9.51
N ASN A 62 -5.69 1.75 10.40
CA ASN A 62 -4.59 0.97 10.98
C ASN A 62 -5.02 -0.47 11.26
N ARG A 63 -5.75 -1.09 10.31
CA ARG A 63 -6.17 -2.49 10.41
C ARG A 63 -5.23 -3.41 9.66
N SER A 64 -4.88 -4.52 10.30
CA SER A 64 -4.07 -5.55 9.65
C SER A 64 -4.78 -6.06 8.39
N LEU A 65 -4.02 -6.12 7.30
CA LEU A 65 -4.45 -6.70 6.01
C LEU A 65 -4.00 -8.17 5.86
N ASN A 66 -3.34 -8.72 6.90
CA ASN A 66 -2.74 -10.05 6.92
C ASN A 66 -3.45 -10.99 7.91
N ALA A 67 -4.78 -10.94 7.97
CA ALA A 67 -5.55 -11.74 8.91
C ALA A 67 -5.58 -13.23 8.52
N TYR A 68 -5.42 -14.11 9.52
CA TYR A 68 -5.33 -15.57 9.37
C TYR A 68 -6.46 -16.24 8.56
N ALA A 69 -7.65 -15.64 8.49
CA ALA A 69 -8.80 -16.23 7.81
C ALA A 69 -8.83 -15.96 6.29
N ASN A 70 -8.19 -14.89 5.83
CA ASN A 70 -8.14 -14.46 4.44
C ASN A 70 -7.04 -13.40 4.32
N GLU A 71 -5.81 -13.88 4.10
CA GLU A 71 -4.67 -12.99 3.85
C GLU A 71 -4.85 -12.32 2.49
N TRP A 72 -4.63 -11.01 2.44
CA TRP A 72 -4.61 -10.30 1.17
C TRP A 72 -3.54 -10.90 0.26
N ASN A 73 -3.96 -11.28 -0.93
CA ASN A 73 -3.08 -11.71 -2.01
C ASN A 73 -2.83 -10.53 -2.95
N THR A 74 -1.57 -10.17 -3.14
CA THR A 74 -1.14 -9.07 -4.02
C THR A 74 -0.39 -9.56 -5.26
N SER A 75 -0.27 -10.88 -5.47
CA SER A 75 0.54 -11.51 -6.53
C SER A 75 0.12 -11.20 -7.98
N LYS A 76 -1.00 -10.49 -8.16
CA LYS A 76 -1.49 -10.02 -9.47
C LYS A 76 -1.51 -8.50 -9.59
N VAL A 77 -1.25 -7.77 -8.50
CA VAL A 77 -1.28 -6.32 -8.47
C VAL A 77 -0.09 -5.78 -9.27
N LYS A 78 -0.36 -4.78 -10.11
CA LYS A 78 0.64 -4.11 -10.94
C LYS A 78 0.92 -2.69 -10.46
N ASP A 79 -0.04 -2.06 -9.78
CA ASP A 79 0.06 -0.67 -9.32
C ASP A 79 -0.36 -0.55 -7.86
N MET A 80 0.55 -0.03 -7.04
CA MET A 80 0.37 0.34 -5.64
C MET A 80 0.79 1.79 -5.37
N SER A 81 0.91 2.62 -6.42
CA SER A 81 1.23 4.03 -6.26
C SER A 81 0.22 4.73 -5.36
N TYR A 82 0.71 5.60 -4.48
CA TYR A 82 -0.07 6.32 -3.46
C TYR A 82 -0.87 5.44 -2.49
N MET A 83 -0.69 4.11 -2.46
CA MET A 83 -1.62 3.20 -1.76
C MET A 83 -1.89 3.58 -0.29
N PHE A 84 -0.86 4.03 0.43
CA PHE A 84 -0.93 4.51 1.81
C PHE A 84 -0.38 5.94 1.97
N CYS A 85 -0.32 6.72 0.89
CA CYS A 85 0.05 8.13 0.95
C CYS A 85 -0.85 8.85 1.98
N GLU A 86 -0.29 9.66 2.86
CA GLU A 86 -1.01 10.35 3.94
C GLU A 86 -1.89 9.44 4.84
N ALA A 87 -1.65 8.12 4.87
CA ALA A 87 -2.31 7.21 5.81
C ALA A 87 -1.61 7.29 7.18
N ILE A 88 -1.76 8.44 7.84
CA ILE A 88 -1.00 8.88 9.03
C ILE A 88 -0.86 7.79 10.09
N SER A 89 -1.93 7.05 10.41
CA SER A 89 -1.93 6.06 11.49
C SER A 89 -1.46 4.65 11.09
N PHE A 90 -1.19 4.41 9.80
CA PHE A 90 -0.96 3.06 9.30
C PHE A 90 0.44 2.55 9.70
N ASP A 91 0.48 1.47 10.48
CA ASP A 91 1.73 0.81 10.92
C ASP A 91 1.53 -0.71 11.01
N GLN A 92 0.93 -1.31 9.99
CA GLN A 92 0.68 -2.75 9.97
C GLN A 92 1.72 -3.50 9.14
N PRO A 93 2.16 -4.68 9.59
CA PRO A 93 3.18 -5.44 8.88
C PRO A 93 2.67 -5.85 7.50
N LEU A 94 3.51 -5.67 6.47
CA LEU A 94 3.24 -6.03 5.07
C LEU A 94 4.16 -7.15 4.54
N VAL A 95 4.83 -7.85 5.45
CA VAL A 95 5.86 -8.87 5.14
C VAL A 95 5.39 -10.02 4.23
N LYS A 96 4.08 -10.27 4.19
CA LYS A 96 3.47 -11.35 3.39
C LYS A 96 3.04 -10.93 1.99
N TRP A 97 3.16 -9.65 1.66
CA TRP A 97 2.74 -9.16 0.36
C TRP A 97 3.73 -9.58 -0.72
N ASP A 98 3.19 -10.21 -1.76
CA ASP A 98 3.92 -10.50 -2.99
C ASP A 98 3.80 -9.29 -3.91
N ILE A 99 4.91 -8.57 -4.07
CA ILE A 99 5.00 -7.41 -4.97
C ILE A 99 5.80 -7.69 -6.25
N SER A 100 6.13 -8.96 -6.53
CA SER A 100 6.99 -9.36 -7.67
C SER A 100 6.46 -8.95 -9.05
N LYS A 101 5.16 -8.62 -9.14
CA LYS A 101 4.51 -8.13 -10.38
C LYS A 101 4.14 -6.65 -10.33
N VAL A 102 4.36 -5.97 -9.21
CA VAL A 102 4.13 -4.54 -9.11
C VAL A 102 5.17 -3.85 -9.99
N GLU A 103 4.74 -2.80 -10.67
CA GLU A 103 5.58 -1.96 -11.53
C GLU A 103 5.73 -0.54 -10.94
N ASN A 104 4.78 -0.10 -10.10
CA ASN A 104 4.75 1.25 -9.55
C ASN A 104 4.40 1.24 -8.05
N ILE A 105 5.31 1.79 -7.23
CA ILE A 105 5.15 2.03 -5.79
C ILE A 105 5.44 3.50 -5.43
N SER A 106 5.38 4.40 -6.42
CA SER A 106 5.62 5.83 -6.20
C SER A 106 4.67 6.38 -5.14
N HIS A 107 5.20 7.17 -4.22
CA HIS A 107 4.47 7.79 -3.12
C HIS A 107 3.70 6.82 -2.20
N MET A 108 3.99 5.51 -2.24
CA MET A 108 3.19 4.51 -1.53
C MET A 108 3.03 4.81 -0.03
N PHE A 109 4.07 5.36 0.61
CA PHE A 109 4.08 5.76 2.03
C PHE A 109 4.47 7.24 2.21
N ASP A 110 4.31 8.07 1.19
CA ASP A 110 4.57 9.51 1.29
C ASP A 110 3.70 10.10 2.39
N SER A 111 4.30 10.80 3.34
CA SER A 111 3.64 11.39 4.52
C SER A 111 2.88 10.40 5.41
N ALA A 112 3.14 9.08 5.30
CA ALA A 112 2.60 8.05 6.20
C ALA A 112 3.43 8.03 7.49
N THR A 113 3.28 9.06 8.31
CA THR A 113 4.24 9.40 9.37
C THR A 113 4.42 8.32 10.45
N SER A 114 3.45 7.44 10.69
CA SER A 114 3.58 6.36 11.68
C SER A 114 4.16 5.05 11.12
N PHE A 115 4.32 4.92 9.79
CA PHE A 115 4.70 3.65 9.19
C PHE A 115 6.16 3.30 9.50
N ASN A 116 6.39 2.20 10.22
CA ASN A 116 7.72 1.75 10.59
C ASN A 116 7.82 0.21 10.58
N GLN A 117 7.51 -0.39 9.43
CA GLN A 117 7.57 -1.84 9.24
C GLN A 117 8.69 -2.24 8.28
N PRO A 118 9.37 -3.37 8.51
CA PRO A 118 10.42 -3.85 7.62
C PRO A 118 9.84 -4.32 6.28
N LEU A 119 10.48 -3.92 5.19
CA LEU A 119 10.11 -4.28 3.81
C LEU A 119 11.23 -5.04 3.06
N VAL A 120 12.21 -5.55 3.81
CA VAL A 120 13.42 -6.22 3.26
C VAL A 120 13.12 -7.50 2.45
N ASN A 121 11.93 -8.09 2.62
CA ASN A 121 11.54 -9.33 1.95
C ASN A 121 10.81 -9.10 0.62
N TRP A 122 10.62 -7.84 0.22
CA TRP A 122 9.94 -7.51 -1.02
C TRP A 122 10.85 -7.75 -2.24
N ASP A 123 10.33 -8.49 -3.22
CA ASP A 123 10.97 -8.63 -4.52
C ASP A 123 10.68 -7.40 -5.39
N THR A 124 11.64 -6.49 -5.47
CA THR A 124 11.52 -5.23 -6.22
C THR A 124 12.02 -5.32 -7.67
N SER A 125 12.41 -6.50 -8.16
CA SER A 125 13.05 -6.67 -9.47
C SER A 125 12.20 -6.18 -10.66
N ASN A 126 10.89 -6.06 -10.49
CA ASN A 126 9.97 -5.57 -11.52
C ASN A 126 9.51 -4.11 -11.32
N ILE A 127 9.95 -3.44 -10.24
CA ILE A 127 9.60 -2.04 -9.97
C ILE A 127 10.27 -1.14 -10.99
N LYS A 128 9.46 -0.30 -11.64
CA LYS A 128 9.89 0.71 -12.62
C LYS A 128 9.86 2.12 -12.02
N GLU A 129 8.87 2.40 -11.17
CA GLU A 129 8.62 3.73 -10.59
C GLU A 129 8.49 3.64 -9.07
N MET A 130 9.31 4.40 -8.34
CA MET A 130 9.37 4.39 -6.86
C MET A 130 9.58 5.79 -6.25
N ARG A 131 9.30 6.85 -7.00
CA ARG A 131 9.53 8.24 -6.56
C ARG A 131 8.86 8.54 -5.23
N ALA A 132 9.59 9.20 -4.34
CA ALA A 132 9.09 9.74 -3.08
C ALA A 132 8.35 8.70 -2.21
N MET A 133 8.71 7.42 -2.31
CA MET A 133 8.01 6.33 -1.62
C MET A 133 7.89 6.55 -0.10
N PHE A 134 8.90 7.15 0.52
CA PHE A 134 8.96 7.47 1.96
C PHE A 134 9.20 8.97 2.23
N HIS A 135 8.89 9.83 1.27
CA HIS A 135 8.98 11.28 1.48
C HIS A 135 8.11 11.67 2.69
N ASP A 136 8.63 12.48 3.61
CA ASP A 136 7.95 12.86 4.87
C ASP A 136 7.42 11.70 5.77
N ALA A 137 7.88 10.45 5.57
CA ALA A 137 7.58 9.32 6.44
C ALA A 137 8.55 9.27 7.64
N TYR A 138 8.35 10.16 8.62
CA TYR A 138 9.36 10.46 9.65
C TYR A 138 9.76 9.29 10.56
N GLU A 139 8.86 8.33 10.84
CA GLU A 139 9.18 7.16 11.70
C GLU A 139 9.84 6.00 10.93
N PHE A 140 9.93 6.08 9.60
CA PHE A 140 10.47 4.97 8.80
C PHE A 140 11.98 4.81 9.00
N SER A 141 12.37 3.77 9.74
CA SER A 141 13.75 3.56 10.20
C SER A 141 14.54 2.49 9.43
N PHE A 142 13.95 1.86 8.42
CA PHE A 142 14.53 0.69 7.73
C PHE A 142 15.31 1.01 6.44
N LYS A 143 15.52 2.28 6.10
CA LYS A 143 16.12 2.72 4.82
C LYS A 143 17.45 2.02 4.49
N GLU A 144 18.38 1.97 5.45
CA GLU A 144 19.70 1.34 5.27
C GLU A 144 19.60 -0.16 4.94
N LEU A 145 18.61 -0.87 5.50
CA LEU A 145 18.41 -2.30 5.23
C LEU A 145 17.80 -2.56 3.85
N LEU A 146 17.14 -1.56 3.25
CA LEU A 146 16.55 -1.68 1.93
C LEU A 146 17.61 -1.59 0.83
N GLU A 147 18.65 -0.77 1.00
CA GLU A 147 19.71 -0.57 0.00
C GLU A 147 20.40 -1.88 -0.39
N ASP A 148 20.63 -2.77 0.58
CA ASP A 148 21.27 -4.07 0.36
C ASP A 148 20.30 -5.17 -0.13
N SER A 149 18.99 -4.98 0.04
CA SER A 149 17.99 -6.03 -0.22
C SER A 149 17.18 -5.82 -1.49
N TRP A 150 17.00 -4.58 -1.95
CA TRP A 150 16.15 -4.26 -3.09
C TRP A 150 16.93 -4.31 -4.42
N ASP A 151 16.37 -5.05 -5.38
CA ASP A 151 16.78 -4.97 -6.77
C ASP A 151 16.16 -3.71 -7.41
N ILE A 152 17.02 -2.76 -7.80
CA ILE A 152 16.65 -1.49 -8.44
C ILE A 152 16.99 -1.45 -9.93
N SER A 153 17.38 -2.59 -10.52
CA SER A 153 17.86 -2.66 -11.91
C SER A 153 16.81 -2.29 -12.96
N SER A 154 15.52 -2.41 -12.62
CA SER A 154 14.39 -2.08 -13.49
C SER A 154 13.87 -0.66 -13.35
N VAL A 155 14.40 0.13 -12.41
CA VAL A 155 13.90 1.50 -12.12
C VAL A 155 14.25 2.45 -13.27
N SER A 156 13.25 3.13 -13.81
CA SER A 156 13.36 4.01 -14.98
C SER A 156 14.05 5.35 -14.64
N ASP A 157 13.67 5.95 -13.52
CA ASP A 157 14.19 7.23 -13.03
C ASP A 157 15.13 7.00 -11.85
N ILE A 158 16.44 6.88 -12.13
CA ILE A 158 17.46 6.71 -11.10
C ILE A 158 17.47 7.84 -10.06
N ASN A 159 17.01 9.05 -10.41
CA ASN A 159 16.96 10.13 -9.43
C ASN A 159 15.91 9.86 -8.34
N SER A 160 14.85 9.13 -8.68
CA SER A 160 13.79 8.74 -7.75
C SER A 160 14.28 7.85 -6.60
N ILE A 161 15.38 7.13 -6.82
CA ILE A 161 15.99 6.20 -5.86
C ILE A 161 16.65 6.96 -4.69
N ASN A 162 17.23 8.13 -4.98
CA ASN A 162 17.94 8.93 -3.98
C ASN A 162 17.06 9.35 -2.80
N ASP A 163 15.76 9.50 -3.02
CA ASP A 163 14.80 9.93 -2.00
C ASP A 163 14.38 8.78 -1.06
N ILE A 164 14.75 7.53 -1.41
CA ILE A 164 14.41 6.32 -0.65
C ILE A 164 15.53 5.96 0.33
N PHE A 165 16.78 5.97 -0.13
CA PHE A 165 17.93 5.47 0.63
C PHE A 165 18.72 6.55 1.39
N LYS A 166 18.35 7.83 1.27
CA LYS A 166 18.94 8.95 2.05
C LYS A 166 18.09 9.29 3.27
#